data_AF-A0A8I1WMR8-F1
#
_entry.id   AF-A0A8I1WMR8-F1
#
_cell.length_a   1.000
_cell.length_b   1.000
_cell.length_c   1.000
_cell.angle_alpha   90.00
_cell.angle_beta   90.00
_cell.angle_gamma   90.00
#
_symmetry.space_group_name_H-M   'P 1'
#
loop_
_entity.id
_entity.type
_entity.pdbx_description
1 polymer ?
#
loop_
_entity_poly.entity_id
_entity_poly.type
_entity_poly.pdbx_seq_one_letter_code
_entity_poly.pdbx_strand_id
1 'polypeptide(L)' 'MKESEGGTIEMCELVEEYAEKKAKRYAAEREMQVKLKNAKNFIETTNLSLEDIARCVELPLAPVEELAQGRPA' A
#
# COMPACT_ATOMS: atom_id res chain seq x y z
N MET A 1 8.75 -45.17 12.03
CA MET A 1 8.64 -43.72 12.25
C MET A 1 7.20 -43.36 11.94
N LYS A 2 6.43 -42.92 12.93
CA LYS A 2 5.02 -42.56 12.76
C LYS A 2 5.01 -41.06 12.54
N GLU A 3 5.14 -40.64 11.29
CA GLU A 3 5.04 -39.23 10.92
C GLU A 3 3.58 -38.83 11.13
N SER A 4 3.36 -37.99 12.14
CA SER A 4 2.04 -37.58 12.58
C SER A 4 1.38 -36.72 11.50
N GLU A 5 0.28 -37.20 10.92
CA GLU A 5 -0.59 -36.46 9.98
C GLU A 5 -1.03 -35.07 10.51
N GLY A 6 -0.94 -34.84 11.83
CA GLY A 6 -1.18 -33.53 12.45
C GLY A 6 -0.18 -32.43 12.03
N GLY A 7 1.09 -32.77 11.78
CA GLY A 7 2.10 -31.76 11.41
C GLY A 7 1.94 -31.22 9.99
N THR A 8 1.27 -31.97 9.11
CA THR A 8 1.03 -31.56 7.72
C THR A 8 -0.16 -30.59 7.63
N ILE A 9 -1.19 -30.77 8.47
CA ILE A 9 -2.36 -29.89 8.54
C ILE A 9 -1.96 -28.54 9.15
N GLU A 10 -1.21 -28.55 10.26
CA GLU A 10 -0.71 -27.32 10.90
C GLU A 10 0.20 -26.51 9.96
N MET A 11 1.00 -27.18 9.11
CA MET A 11 1.85 -26.52 8.12
C MET A 11 1.03 -25.91 6.96
N CYS A 12 -0.02 -26.59 6.49
CA CYS A 12 -0.92 -26.04 5.48
C CYS A 12 -1.61 -24.77 5.98
N GLU A 13 -2.15 -24.79 7.20
CA GLU A 13 -2.79 -23.62 7.82
C GLU A 13 -1.80 -22.45 8.02
N LEU A 14 -0.55 -22.74 8.41
CA LEU A 14 0.50 -21.71 8.51
C LEU A 14 0.86 -21.08 7.17
N VAL A 15 0.91 -21.87 6.09
CA VAL A 15 1.22 -21.38 4.74
C VAL A 15 0.09 -20.51 4.20
N GLU A 16 -1.17 -20.90 4.43
CA GLU A 16 -2.34 -20.11 4.05
C GLU A 16 -2.38 -18.78 4.80
N GLU A 17 -2.18 -18.79 6.13
CA GLU A 17 -2.12 -17.57 6.94
C GLU A 17 -0.99 -16.63 6.49
N TYR A 18 0.18 -17.18 6.16
CA TYR A 18 1.30 -16.40 5.64
C TYR A 18 0.98 -15.81 4.26
N ALA A 19 0.35 -16.58 3.36
CA ALA A 19 -0.05 -16.11 2.05
C ALA A 19 -1.07 -14.97 2.14
N GLU A 20 -2.06 -15.07 3.02
CA GLU A 20 -3.05 -14.02 3.28
C GLU A 20 -2.42 -12.75 3.85
N LYS A 21 -1.53 -12.88 4.84
CA LYS A 21 -0.78 -11.74 5.42
C LYS A 21 0.05 -11.05 4.34
N LYS A 22 0.70 -11.82 3.48
CA LYS A 22 1.52 -11.30 2.38
C LYS A 22 0.65 -10.59 1.32
N ALA A 23 -0.48 -11.17 0.95
CA ALA A 23 -1.43 -10.56 0.02
C ALA A 23 -1.99 -9.23 0.55
N LYS A 24 -2.35 -9.16 1.84
CA LYS A 24 -2.80 -7.92 2.49
C LYS A 24 -1.73 -6.83 2.48
N ARG A 25 -0.46 -7.18 2.73
CA ARG A 25 0.67 -6.23 2.63
C ARG A 25 0.83 -5.70 1.22
N TYR A 26 0.85 -6.58 0.22
CA TYR A 26 0.95 -6.15 -1.18
C TYR A 26 -0.23 -5.28 -1.62
N ALA A 27 -1.44 -5.56 -1.15
CA ALA A 27 -2.61 -4.74 -1.44
C ALA A 27 -2.46 -3.33 -0.85
N ALA A 28 -2.00 -3.22 0.40
CA ALA A 28 -1.76 -1.92 1.05
C ALA A 28 -0.63 -1.12 0.38
N GLU A 29 0.49 -1.79 0.04
CA GLU A 29 1.60 -1.16 -0.68
C GLU A 29 1.15 -0.67 -2.07
N ARG A 30 0.35 -1.47 -2.78
CA ARG A 30 -0.20 -1.09 -4.08
C ARG A 30 -1.17 0.08 -3.98
N GLU A 31 -2.02 0.10 -2.97
CA GLU A 31 -2.95 1.21 -2.74
C GLU A 31 -2.18 2.51 -2.48
N MET A 32 -1.15 2.48 -1.63
CA MET A 32 -0.28 3.62 -1.37
C MET A 32 0.38 4.14 -2.66
N GLN A 33 0.93 3.23 -3.49
CA GLN A 33 1.54 3.59 -4.78
C GLN A 33 0.55 4.25 -5.74
N VAL A 34 -0.71 3.78 -5.76
CA VAL A 34 -1.77 4.39 -6.57
C VAL A 34 -2.10 5.80 -6.07
N LYS A 35 -2.21 5.98 -4.75
CA LYS A 35 -2.48 7.28 -4.13
C LYS A 35 -1.37 8.29 -4.43
N LEU A 36 -0.10 7.91 -4.29
CA LEU A 36 1.06 8.75 -4.63
C LEU A 36 1.08 9.13 -6.12
N LYS A 37 0.81 8.16 -7.01
CA LYS A 37 0.73 8.41 -8.45
C LYS A 37 -0.40 9.39 -8.79
N ASN A 38 -1.57 9.23 -8.17
CA ASN A 38 -2.70 10.14 -8.37
C ASN A 38 -2.39 11.54 -7.84
N ALA A 39 -1.74 11.66 -6.68
CA ALA A 39 -1.32 12.94 -6.13
C ALA A 39 -0.37 13.66 -7.09
N LYS A 40 0.62 12.95 -7.62
CA LYS A 40 1.54 13.50 -8.63
C LYS A 40 0.80 13.97 -9.89
N ASN A 41 -0.11 13.15 -10.42
CA ASN A 41 -0.91 13.53 -11.57
C ASN A 41 -1.74 14.80 -11.30
N PHE A 42 -2.35 14.93 -10.13
CA PHE A 42 -3.13 16.12 -9.79
C PHE A 42 -2.26 17.37 -9.66
N ILE A 43 -1.05 17.25 -9.08
CA ILE A 43 -0.07 18.35 -9.04
C ILE A 43 0.29 18.83 -10.45
N GLU A 44 0.46 17.90 -11.39
CA GLU A 44 0.90 18.22 -12.76
C GLU A 44 -0.23 18.69 -13.68
N THR A 45 -1.48 18.30 -13.42
CA THR A 45 -2.60 18.47 -14.37
C THR A 45 -3.73 19.38 -13.87
N THR A 46 -3.80 19.66 -12.58
CA THR A 46 -4.89 20.46 -11.99
C THR A 46 -4.36 21.70 -11.29
N ASN A 47 -5.26 22.68 -11.08
CA ASN A 47 -4.94 23.91 -10.36
C ASN A 47 -5.47 23.87 -8.91
N LEU A 48 -5.53 22.67 -8.31
CA LEU A 48 -5.98 22.46 -6.93
C LEU A 48 -4.86 22.82 -5.94
N SER A 49 -5.24 23.18 -4.72
CA SER A 49 -4.25 23.34 -3.65
C SER A 49 -3.68 21.98 -3.22
N LEU A 50 -2.48 21.96 -2.64
CA LEU A 50 -1.90 20.72 -2.13
C LEU A 50 -2.77 20.07 -1.03
N GLU A 51 -3.48 20.88 -0.25
CA GLU A 51 -4.46 20.43 0.76
C GLU A 51 -5.67 19.74 0.13
N ASP A 52 -6.18 20.27 -0.99
CA ASP A 52 -7.25 19.63 -1.75
C ASP A 52 -6.80 18.30 -2.33
N ILE A 53 -5.60 18.26 -2.91
CA ILE A 53 -5.01 17.05 -3.49
C ILE A 53 -4.84 15.97 -2.41
N ALA A 54 -4.30 16.34 -1.24
CA ALA A 54 -4.13 15.42 -0.10
C ALA A 54 -5.46 14.81 0.35
N ARG A 55 -6.53 15.63 0.42
CA ARG A 55 -7.89 15.14 0.71
C ARG A 55 -8.43 14.24 -0.38
N CYS A 56 -8.24 14.58 -1.66
CA CYS A 56 -8.74 13.82 -2.80
C CYS A 56 -8.10 12.42 -2.92
N VAL A 57 -6.81 12.30 -2.58
CA VAL A 57 -6.08 11.03 -2.67
C VAL A 57 -5.95 10.31 -1.32
N GLU A 58 -6.59 10.85 -0.27
CA GLU A 58 -6.58 10.32 1.09
C GLU A 58 -5.15 10.08 1.61
N LEU A 59 -4.26 11.04 1.38
CA LEU A 59 -2.90 11.06 1.90
C LEU A 59 -2.70 12.21 2.89
N PRO A 60 -1.76 12.08 3.84
CA PRO A 60 -1.30 13.23 4.61
C PRO A 60 -0.72 14.31 3.69
N LEU A 61 -0.76 15.57 4.13
CA LEU A 61 -0.26 16.69 3.32
C LEU A 61 1.25 16.60 3.05
N ALA A 62 2.04 16.17 4.04
CA ALA A 62 3.50 16.10 3.94
C ALA A 62 4.03 15.34 2.69
N PRO A 63 3.62 14.09 2.40
CA PRO A 63 4.06 13.40 1.18
C PRO A 63 3.60 14.08 -0.11
N VAL A 64 2.45 14.78 -0.10
CA VAL A 64 2.01 15.58 -1.26
C VAL A 64 2.91 16.80 -1.47
N GLU A 65 3.35 17.46 -0.40
CA GLU A 65 4.33 18.55 -0.46
C GLU A 65 5.70 18.06 -0.95
N GLU A 66 6.15 16.87 -0.51
CA GLU A 66 7.39 16.26 -1.00
C GLU A 66 7.33 15.98 -2.50
N LEU A 67 6.22 15.41 -2.99
CA LEU A 67 5.99 15.20 -4.42
C LEU A 67 5.98 16.51 -5.21
N ALA A 68 5.33 17.57 -4.69
CA ALA A 68 5.29 18.88 -5.33
C ALA A 68 6.69 19.54 -5.42
N GLN A 69 7.57 19.22 -4.47
CA GLN A 69 8.97 19.66 -4.46
C GLN A 69 9.91 18.76 -5.27
N GLY A 70 9.39 17.69 -5.90
CA GLY A 70 10.20 16.72 -6.66
C GLY A 70 11.04 15.79 -5.78
N ARG A 71 10.71 15.67 -4.48
CA ARG A 71 11.35 14.74 -3.56
C ARG A 71 10.62 13.38 -3.58
N PRO A 72 11.32 12.28 -3.25
CA PRO A 72 10.64 11.01 -3.02
C PRO A 72 9.72 11.12 -1.79
N ALA A 73 8.51 10.59 -1.92
CA ALA A 73 7.46 10.56 -0.90
C ALA A 73 7.08 9.12 -0.54
#